data_AF-A0A6A7CB55-F1
#
_entry.id   AF-A0A6A7CB55-F1
#
_cell.length_a   1.000
_cell.length_b   1.000
_cell.length_c   1.000
_cell.angle_alpha   90.00
_cell.angle_beta   90.00
_cell.angle_gamma   90.00
#
_symmetry.space_group_name_H-M   'P 1'
#
loop_
_entity.id
_entity.type
_entity.pdbx_description
1 polymer ?
#
loop_
_entity_poly.entity_id
_entity_poly.type
_entity_poly.pdbx_seq_one_letter_code
_entity_poly.pdbx_strand_id
1 'polypeptide(L)'
;MIQAAGVTTENRLIYRVQAALSNRAAQGVQTDAHFNFSESLFSPLLFPSIKMPRSERYYSQHIEPPYPGAFTYHGNDSYGNASVHNAPVQSPARPYAAAPSYTQYEGRTSHSQDRRASYGSTRGARPPPNRSYANHHSRPTSSHHQQQRMAEPKPYDRRYSEDRPPRSSSNRKKLWLCLFLLLLLLLIGLAVGLGVGLTKSKSKSFKYVPSTASVTNATAFTSGAATHRDPEDVNDGIGAGSDTYTYYSGDASQFPPSSKWVSFNSMWDSNYDTIANSCKYLGYKKDNTASINANIRAAIQDRAKASLVDHRFILAIILQESHGCVHIDATTSQSGVKNPGLMQSHSGHEFNAQHERMSILQMVQDGVQGTEHGQGLVNGLDYFGNVYSAARYYNSGYIPQSGNLSEKAGATACYVSDVANRLTGWVKAESKCVEN
;
A
#
# COMPACT_ATOMS: atom_id res chain seq x y z
N MET A 1 -43.74 -27.65 11.71
CA MET A 1 -43.23 -28.55 12.77
C MET A 1 -41.94 -29.13 12.20
N ILE A 2 -40.73 -28.89 12.72
CA ILE A 2 -40.27 -28.81 14.12
C ILE A 2 -39.20 -27.69 14.28
N GLN A 3 -39.08 -27.06 15.46
CA GLN A 3 -38.00 -26.11 15.88
C GLN A 3 -36.74 -26.90 16.34
N ALA A 4 -35.52 -26.41 16.62
CA ALA A 4 -34.88 -25.10 16.91
C ALA A 4 -33.33 -25.32 16.78
N ALA A 5 -32.35 -24.45 17.05
CA ALA A 5 -32.18 -22.99 17.24
C ALA A 5 -30.64 -22.66 17.24
N GLY A 6 -30.24 -21.39 17.42
CA GLY A 6 -28.83 -20.96 17.62
C GLY A 6 -28.22 -20.26 16.39
N VAL A 7 -28.26 -18.93 16.19
CA VAL A 7 -27.72 -17.79 16.99
C VAL A 7 -26.18 -17.87 17.06
N THR A 8 -25.39 -16.91 16.54
CA THR A 8 -25.39 -15.47 16.86
C THR A 8 -25.34 -14.49 15.67
N THR A 9 -26.02 -13.35 15.81
CA THR A 9 -25.95 -12.18 14.91
C THR A 9 -25.65 -10.90 15.70
N GLU A 10 -24.37 -10.57 15.88
CA GLU A 10 -23.96 -9.29 16.52
C GLU A 10 -23.10 -8.38 15.61
N ASN A 11 -22.31 -8.92 14.68
CA ASN A 11 -21.39 -8.13 13.85
C ASN A 11 -22.03 -7.31 12.70
N ARG A 12 -23.35 -7.07 12.72
CA ARG A 12 -24.05 -6.26 11.69
C ARG A 12 -24.70 -4.96 12.19
N LEU A 13 -24.71 -4.71 13.50
CA LEU A 13 -25.31 -3.48 14.06
C LEU A 13 -24.32 -2.31 14.12
N ILE A 14 -23.05 -2.56 14.46
CA ILE A 14 -22.02 -1.51 14.62
C ILE A 14 -21.80 -0.74 13.30
N TYR A 15 -21.70 -1.44 12.16
CA TYR A 15 -21.47 -0.82 10.85
C TYR A 15 -22.61 0.05 10.31
N ARG A 16 -23.84 -0.06 10.85
CA ARG A 16 -24.96 0.80 10.43
C ARG A 16 -25.06 2.09 11.24
N VAL A 17 -24.52 2.11 12.47
CA VAL A 17 -24.52 3.33 13.30
C VAL A 17 -23.46 4.32 12.81
N GLN A 18 -22.26 3.86 12.45
CA GLN A 18 -21.19 4.72 11.91
C GLN A 18 -21.66 5.50 10.67
N ALA A 19 -22.30 4.82 9.71
CA ALA A 19 -22.79 5.44 8.47
C ALA A 19 -24.00 6.38 8.68
N ALA A 20 -24.78 6.19 9.75
CA ALA A 20 -25.90 7.07 10.09
C ALA A 20 -25.43 8.38 10.76
N LEU A 21 -24.31 8.35 11.49
CA LEU A 21 -23.77 9.53 12.17
C LEU A 21 -23.07 10.49 11.19
N SER A 22 -22.32 9.99 10.20
CA SER A 22 -21.68 10.83 9.17
C SER A 22 -22.68 11.66 8.35
N ASN A 23 -23.91 11.16 8.13
CA ASN A 23 -24.94 11.89 7.40
C ASN A 23 -25.68 12.95 8.24
N ARG A 24 -25.57 12.95 9.57
CA ARG A 24 -26.20 13.96 10.44
C ARG A 24 -25.34 15.20 10.67
N ALA A 25 -24.02 15.12 10.47
CA ALA A 25 -23.13 16.29 10.52
C ALA A 25 -23.32 17.24 9.32
N ALA A 26 -23.96 16.78 8.23
CA ALA A 26 -24.18 17.55 7.01
C ALA A 26 -25.49 18.37 6.99
N GLN A 27 -26.30 18.32 8.05
CA GLN A 27 -27.54 19.10 8.18
C GLN A 27 -27.59 19.79 9.54
N GLY A 28 -27.15 21.05 9.57
CA GLY A 28 -27.16 21.86 10.78
C GLY A 28 -28.58 22.14 11.26
N VAL A 29 -28.97 21.52 12.38
CA VAL A 29 -30.19 21.84 13.14
C VAL A 29 -29.81 21.96 14.61
N GLN A 30 -29.88 23.19 15.13
CA GLN A 30 -29.80 23.50 16.56
C GLN A 30 -31.09 23.05 17.25
N THR A 31 -30.99 22.22 18.29
CA THR A 31 -32.02 22.10 19.32
C THR A 31 -31.36 21.78 20.66
N ASP A 32 -31.53 22.67 21.64
CA ASP A 32 -31.11 22.44 23.03
C ASP A 32 -31.96 21.34 23.68
N ALA A 33 -31.31 20.41 24.39
CA ALA A 33 -31.97 19.51 25.32
C ALA A 33 -31.01 19.07 26.42
N HIS A 34 -31.12 19.67 27.61
CA HIS A 34 -30.48 19.15 28.81
C HIS A 34 -31.07 17.78 29.16
N PHE A 35 -30.21 16.77 29.36
CA PHE A 35 -30.58 15.52 30.00
C PHE A 35 -29.53 15.14 31.04
N ASN A 36 -29.89 15.27 32.31
CA ASN A 36 -29.12 14.71 33.42
C ASN A 36 -29.33 13.19 33.46
N PHE A 37 -28.26 12.43 33.68
CA PHE A 37 -28.35 11.06 34.17
C PHE A 37 -27.46 10.90 35.41
N SER A 38 -28.08 10.45 36.49
CA SER A 38 -27.44 10.22 37.78
C SER A 38 -26.71 8.88 37.83
N GLU A 39 -25.63 8.83 38.61
CA GLU A 39 -24.92 7.59 38.95
C GLU A 39 -25.82 6.58 39.67
N SER A 40 -25.56 5.28 39.45
CA SER A 40 -25.19 4.31 40.49
C SER A 40 -25.32 2.86 40.00
N LEU A 41 -24.73 1.94 40.77
CA LEU A 41 -24.75 0.47 40.62
C LEU A 41 -23.86 -0.09 39.49
N PHE A 42 -22.66 -0.57 39.87
CA PHE A 42 -22.32 -2.00 39.82
C PHE A 42 -21.02 -2.28 40.59
N SER A 43 -21.05 -3.19 41.56
CA SER A 43 -19.87 -3.66 42.30
C SER A 43 -19.08 -4.71 41.49
N PRO A 44 -17.75 -4.81 41.66
CA PRO A 44 -16.92 -5.69 40.84
C PRO A 44 -17.04 -7.17 41.25
N LEU A 45 -17.23 -8.05 40.26
CA LEU A 45 -17.13 -9.49 40.44
C LEU A 45 -15.67 -9.94 40.36
N LEU A 46 -15.22 -10.65 41.39
CA LEU A 46 -13.91 -11.27 41.49
C LEU A 46 -13.78 -12.43 40.50
N PHE A 47 -12.75 -12.43 39.65
CA PHE A 47 -12.32 -13.59 38.89
C PHE A 47 -11.05 -14.22 39.49
N PRO A 48 -10.94 -15.56 39.54
CA PRO A 48 -9.84 -16.25 40.20
C PRO A 48 -8.54 -16.19 39.39
N SER A 49 -7.41 -16.09 40.10
CA SER A 49 -6.07 -16.03 39.54
C SER A 49 -5.64 -17.35 38.89
N ILE A 50 -5.48 -17.37 37.57
CA ILE A 50 -4.94 -18.52 36.83
C ILE A 50 -3.42 -18.39 36.76
N LYS A 51 -2.71 -19.33 37.40
CA LYS A 51 -1.25 -19.48 37.25
C LYS A 51 -0.92 -20.01 35.85
N MET A 52 -0.18 -19.24 35.06
CA MET A 52 0.48 -19.77 33.85
C MET A 52 1.81 -20.48 34.22
N PRO A 53 2.16 -21.58 33.54
CA PRO A 53 3.44 -22.26 33.74
C PRO A 53 4.60 -21.46 33.12
N ARG A 54 5.80 -21.57 33.72
CA ARG A 54 7.06 -21.12 33.09
C ARG A 54 7.30 -21.90 31.80
N SER A 55 7.43 -21.21 30.67
CA SER A 55 8.05 -21.74 29.47
C SER A 55 9.56 -21.45 29.45
N GLU A 56 10.30 -22.30 28.76
CA GLU A 56 11.76 -22.42 28.88
C GLU A 56 12.54 -21.39 28.04
N ARG A 57 13.79 -21.15 28.41
CA ARG A 57 14.70 -20.27 27.67
C ARG A 57 15.13 -20.94 26.38
N TYR A 58 14.75 -20.38 25.23
CA TYR A 58 15.43 -20.67 23.97
C TYR A 58 16.67 -19.78 23.84
N TYR A 59 17.83 -20.41 23.59
CA TYR A 59 19.06 -19.71 23.22
C TYR A 59 18.89 -19.10 21.83
N SER A 60 18.87 -17.77 21.73
CA SER A 60 19.09 -17.08 20.46
C SER A 60 20.59 -16.82 20.30
N GLN A 61 21.17 -17.20 19.16
CA GLN A 61 22.56 -16.91 18.86
C GLN A 61 22.69 -15.42 18.54
N HIS A 62 23.48 -14.69 19.35
CA HIS A 62 23.83 -13.31 19.04
C HIS A 62 24.72 -13.26 17.79
N ILE A 63 24.23 -12.58 16.75
CA ILE A 63 25.08 -12.01 15.71
C ILE A 63 25.27 -10.54 16.10
N GLU A 64 26.48 -10.17 16.50
CA GLU A 64 26.80 -8.78 16.84
C GLU A 64 26.89 -7.92 15.56
N PRO A 65 26.25 -6.74 15.52
CA PRO A 65 26.55 -5.75 14.50
C PRO A 65 27.91 -5.07 14.79
N PRO A 66 28.65 -4.60 13.78
CA PRO A 66 29.93 -3.94 13.99
C PRO A 66 29.75 -2.61 14.74
N TYR A 67 30.44 -2.46 15.87
CA TYR A 67 30.52 -1.21 16.63
C TYR A 67 31.11 -0.06 15.78
N PRO A 68 30.44 1.10 15.66
CA PRO A 68 31.14 2.35 15.43
C PRO A 68 31.92 2.74 16.70
N GLY A 69 33.17 3.16 16.53
CA GLY A 69 34.15 3.25 17.62
C GLY A 69 33.79 4.21 18.76
N ALA A 70 34.18 3.83 19.98
CA ALA A 70 34.09 4.70 21.15
C ALA A 70 35.06 5.89 21.00
N PHE A 71 34.52 7.11 20.92
CA PHE A 71 35.30 8.32 21.09
C PHE A 71 35.48 8.61 22.59
N THR A 72 36.72 8.48 23.07
CA THR A 72 37.13 8.89 24.41
C THR A 72 37.20 10.42 24.50
N TYR A 73 36.24 11.02 25.21
CA TYR A 73 36.29 12.44 25.52
C TYR A 73 37.22 12.70 26.72
N HIS A 74 38.48 13.05 26.45
CA HIS A 74 39.38 13.58 27.48
C HIS A 74 39.05 15.06 27.74
N GLY A 75 38.27 15.30 28.79
CA GLY A 75 38.02 16.63 29.34
C GLY A 75 38.58 16.73 30.76
N ASN A 76 39.86 17.07 30.89
CA ASN A 76 40.32 17.73 32.11
C ASN A 76 39.88 19.19 32.02
N ASP A 77 39.20 19.71 33.05
CA ASP A 77 39.70 20.86 33.80
C ASP A 77 38.81 21.14 35.03
N SER A 78 39.47 21.20 36.18
CA SER A 78 38.85 21.48 37.48
C SER A 78 39.21 22.90 37.90
N TYR A 79 38.25 23.84 37.92
CA TYR A 79 38.44 25.12 38.63
C TYR A 79 37.18 25.63 39.35
N GLY A 80 37.30 25.67 40.68
CA GLY A 80 37.36 26.95 41.39
C GLY A 80 36.12 27.83 41.39
N ASN A 81 35.29 27.68 42.42
CA ASN A 81 34.23 28.62 42.77
C ASN A 81 34.80 29.86 43.48
N ALA A 82 34.59 31.07 42.94
CA ALA A 82 34.84 32.34 43.66
C ALA A 82 34.00 33.51 43.10
N SER A 83 33.24 34.16 43.98
CA SER A 83 32.45 35.38 43.67
C SER A 83 33.11 36.63 44.23
N VAL A 84 33.23 37.71 43.44
CA VAL A 84 33.43 39.10 43.93
C VAL A 84 32.68 40.10 43.04
N HIS A 85 32.28 41.23 43.64
CA HIS A 85 31.32 42.23 43.16
C HIS A 85 31.78 43.21 42.04
N ASN A 86 30.77 43.61 41.26
CA ASN A 86 30.39 44.97 40.78
C ASN A 86 31.41 45.96 40.18
N ALA A 87 30.97 46.51 39.03
CA ALA A 87 30.87 47.96 38.66
C ALA A 87 31.55 48.34 37.32
N PRO A 88 31.01 49.33 36.57
CA PRO A 88 31.10 49.32 35.10
C PRO A 88 31.76 50.55 34.45
N VAL A 89 32.36 50.38 33.26
CA VAL A 89 32.74 51.51 32.37
C VAL A 89 32.51 51.20 30.88
N GLN A 90 31.54 51.92 30.31
CA GLN A 90 31.44 52.54 28.97
C GLN A 90 32.02 51.85 27.70
N SER A 91 31.16 51.73 26.69
CA SER A 91 31.54 51.64 25.26
C SER A 91 32.08 52.98 24.74
N PRO A 92 32.80 52.98 23.59
CA PRO A 92 32.16 53.57 22.39
C PRO A 92 32.51 52.94 21.03
N ALA A 93 31.58 53.13 20.08
CA ALA A 93 31.75 53.37 18.64
C ALA A 93 32.38 52.33 17.66
N ARG A 94 31.61 52.09 16.58
CA ARG A 94 32.01 51.69 15.20
C ARG A 94 32.86 52.82 14.52
N PRO A 95 33.43 52.76 13.28
CA PRO A 95 32.96 52.00 12.08
C PRO A 95 34.04 51.54 11.04
N TYR A 96 33.55 51.17 9.84
CA TYR A 96 34.23 50.80 8.56
C TYR A 96 34.81 49.37 8.51
N ALA A 97 34.51 48.47 7.56
CA ALA A 97 34.21 48.48 6.11
C ALA A 97 35.42 48.08 5.25
N ALA A 98 35.33 46.92 4.59
CA ALA A 98 36.04 46.58 3.35
C ALA A 98 35.45 45.29 2.74
N ALA A 99 35.13 45.32 1.45
CA ALA A 99 35.02 44.12 0.62
C ALA A 99 36.26 44.06 -0.29
N PRO A 100 36.67 42.87 -0.76
CA PRO A 100 37.50 42.77 -1.96
C PRO A 100 36.79 41.98 -3.07
N SER A 101 36.56 42.65 -4.18
CA SER A 101 36.37 42.02 -5.50
C SER A 101 37.73 41.67 -6.10
N TYR A 102 37.92 40.48 -6.69
CA TYR A 102 39.05 40.24 -7.60
C TYR A 102 38.69 39.33 -8.79
N THR A 103 38.76 39.95 -9.97
CA THR A 103 39.11 39.45 -11.32
C THR A 103 38.89 37.97 -11.70
N GLN A 104 37.96 37.76 -12.64
CA GLN A 104 38.26 37.42 -14.04
C GLN A 104 39.61 36.73 -14.35
N TYR A 105 39.54 35.52 -14.91
CA TYR A 105 40.60 34.91 -15.72
C TYR A 105 39.98 34.31 -16.99
N GLU A 106 40.52 34.64 -18.17
CA GLU A 106 40.14 34.02 -19.44
C GLU A 106 41.00 32.78 -19.73
N GLY A 107 40.42 31.76 -20.38
CA GLY A 107 41.11 30.53 -20.75
C GLY A 107 40.32 29.62 -21.69
N ARG A 108 40.53 29.80 -23.00
CA ARG A 108 40.16 28.88 -24.12
C ARG A 108 40.63 27.44 -23.84
N THR A 109 40.11 26.33 -24.40
CA THR A 109 39.09 25.94 -25.42
C THR A 109 38.89 24.41 -25.22
N SER A 110 37.76 23.75 -25.50
CA SER A 110 37.36 23.32 -26.86
C SER A 110 36.01 22.58 -26.92
N HIS A 111 35.21 22.94 -27.93
CA HIS A 111 34.45 22.07 -28.87
C HIS A 111 33.78 20.74 -28.45
N SER A 112 32.45 20.80 -28.22
CA SER A 112 31.38 20.16 -29.03
C SER A 112 30.04 20.80 -28.60
N GLN A 113 29.16 21.37 -29.45
CA GLN A 113 28.35 20.79 -30.53
C GLN A 113 27.69 19.45 -30.09
N ASP A 114 26.36 19.31 -29.97
CA ASP A 114 25.31 20.10 -30.62
C ASP A 114 23.93 20.04 -29.93
N ARG A 115 23.12 21.10 -30.18
CA ARG A 115 21.66 21.26 -30.05
C ARG A 115 20.89 21.06 -28.72
N ARG A 116 20.30 22.20 -28.32
CA ARG A 116 19.27 22.44 -27.31
C ARG A 116 17.89 22.62 -27.98
N ALA A 117 16.81 22.20 -27.31
CA ALA A 117 15.44 22.77 -27.36
C ALA A 117 14.67 22.75 -28.74
N SER A 118 13.36 23.00 -28.85
CA SER A 118 12.25 23.19 -27.89
C SER A 118 10.88 22.88 -28.56
N TYR A 119 9.81 22.91 -27.78
CA TYR A 119 8.37 22.96 -28.11
C TYR A 119 7.94 23.58 -29.47
N GLY A 120 6.88 23.03 -30.07
CA GLY A 120 6.10 23.71 -31.13
C GLY A 120 4.88 22.90 -31.66
N SER A 121 3.67 23.35 -31.35
CA SER A 121 2.39 22.74 -31.78
C SER A 121 1.86 23.36 -33.09
N THR A 122 1.15 22.62 -33.96
CA THR A 122 -0.17 23.05 -34.52
C THR A 122 -0.93 21.98 -35.34
N ARG A 123 -2.24 22.25 -35.48
CA ARG A 123 -3.40 21.46 -35.95
C ARG A 123 -3.47 21.08 -37.45
N GLY A 124 -4.26 20.05 -37.75
CA GLY A 124 -4.96 19.80 -39.04
C GLY A 124 -5.40 18.32 -39.20
N ALA A 125 -6.64 17.90 -38.93
CA ALA A 125 -7.87 17.97 -39.76
C ALA A 125 -8.12 16.73 -40.69
N ARG A 126 -9.35 16.17 -40.62
CA ARG A 126 -9.97 14.99 -41.31
C ARG A 126 -10.10 15.14 -42.86
N PRO A 127 -10.71 14.21 -43.68
CA PRO A 127 -11.33 12.86 -43.45
C PRO A 127 -10.93 11.75 -44.49
N PRO A 128 -11.52 10.53 -44.46
CA PRO A 128 -11.34 9.46 -45.47
C PRO A 128 -12.53 9.29 -46.47
N PRO A 129 -12.39 8.48 -47.55
CA PRO A 129 -13.55 7.95 -48.29
C PRO A 129 -13.52 6.43 -48.65
N ASN A 130 -14.72 5.91 -48.98
CA ASN A 130 -15.03 4.54 -49.45
C ASN A 130 -14.77 4.30 -50.96
N ARG A 131 -14.60 3.02 -51.35
CA ARG A 131 -15.17 2.32 -52.54
C ARG A 131 -14.67 0.85 -52.54
N SER A 132 -15.39 -0.23 -52.82
CA SER A 132 -16.64 -0.51 -53.59
C SER A 132 -16.49 -0.42 -55.11
N TYR A 133 -16.38 -1.58 -55.78
CA TYR A 133 -16.74 -1.79 -57.19
C TYR A 133 -17.23 -3.23 -57.43
N ALA A 134 -18.15 -3.39 -58.38
CA ALA A 134 -18.75 -4.67 -58.79
C ALA A 134 -19.05 -4.69 -60.30
N ASN A 135 -19.10 -5.90 -60.87
CA ASN A 135 -19.83 -6.35 -62.07
C ASN A 135 -19.66 -5.69 -63.46
N HIS A 136 -19.33 -6.54 -64.45
CA HIS A 136 -19.90 -6.64 -65.82
C HIS A 136 -19.70 -8.11 -66.28
N HIS A 137 -20.68 -8.90 -66.76
CA HIS A 137 -21.48 -8.87 -68.01
C HIS A 137 -20.64 -9.04 -69.32
N SER A 138 -20.98 -9.84 -70.35
CA SER A 138 -22.03 -10.88 -70.60
C SER A 138 -21.87 -11.59 -71.99
N ARG A 139 -22.13 -12.93 -72.09
CA ARG A 139 -22.67 -13.69 -73.29
C ARG A 139 -21.81 -13.76 -74.61
N PRO A 140 -22.20 -14.48 -75.72
CA PRO A 140 -23.43 -15.27 -76.06
C PRO A 140 -23.28 -16.67 -76.79
N THR A 141 -24.39 -17.46 -76.87
CA THR A 141 -24.87 -18.38 -77.99
C THR A 141 -23.99 -19.53 -78.59
N SER A 142 -24.47 -20.63 -79.23
CA SER A 142 -25.77 -21.34 -79.37
C SER A 142 -25.61 -22.66 -80.20
N SER A 143 -26.52 -23.65 -80.04
CA SER A 143 -27.18 -24.45 -81.12
C SER A 143 -27.06 -26.01 -81.19
N HIS A 144 -28.25 -26.66 -81.31
CA HIS A 144 -28.62 -27.94 -81.99
C HIS A 144 -28.03 -29.32 -81.54
N HIS A 145 -28.68 -30.50 -81.71
CA HIS A 145 -29.90 -30.96 -82.43
C HIS A 145 -30.63 -32.16 -81.71
N GLN A 146 -31.96 -32.34 -81.95
CA GLN A 146 -32.87 -33.54 -82.05
C GLN A 146 -32.48 -34.96 -81.52
N GLN A 147 -33.36 -35.97 -81.24
CA GLN A 147 -34.78 -36.33 -81.60
C GLN A 147 -35.32 -37.40 -80.58
N GLN A 148 -36.47 -37.29 -79.92
CA GLN A 148 -37.86 -37.76 -80.23
C GLN A 148 -38.25 -39.28 -80.13
N ARG A 149 -39.45 -39.50 -79.53
CA ARG A 149 -40.39 -40.67 -79.47
C ARG A 149 -40.29 -41.58 -78.21
N MET A 150 -41.34 -41.85 -77.40
CA MET A 150 -42.75 -42.34 -77.60
C MET A 150 -42.79 -43.82 -78.05
N ALA A 151 -43.61 -44.76 -77.51
CA ALA A 151 -44.63 -44.74 -76.43
C ALA A 151 -45.02 -46.17 -75.92
N GLU A 152 -45.73 -46.26 -74.78
CA GLU A 152 -46.87 -47.18 -74.46
C GLU A 152 -46.70 -48.72 -74.19
N PRO A 153 -47.71 -49.46 -73.60
CA PRO A 153 -47.42 -50.37 -72.47
C PRO A 153 -48.12 -51.77 -72.40
N LYS A 154 -47.86 -52.52 -71.30
CA LYS A 154 -48.60 -53.70 -70.72
C LYS A 154 -48.49 -55.06 -71.46
N PRO A 155 -48.96 -56.20 -70.90
CA PRO A 155 -48.72 -56.76 -69.54
C PRO A 155 -48.47 -58.32 -69.50
N TYR A 156 -48.33 -58.90 -68.30
CA TYR A 156 -48.85 -60.23 -67.83
C TYR A 156 -47.86 -61.26 -67.23
N ASP A 157 -48.19 -61.68 -66.01
CA ASP A 157 -47.86 -62.83 -65.15
C ASP A 157 -46.84 -63.93 -65.56
N ARG A 158 -46.04 -64.39 -64.56
CA ARG A 158 -46.36 -65.64 -63.83
C ARG A 158 -45.68 -65.72 -62.44
N ARG A 159 -46.38 -66.35 -61.47
CA ARG A 159 -45.88 -66.66 -60.11
C ARG A 159 -44.87 -67.81 -60.14
N TYR A 160 -43.94 -67.83 -59.18
CA TYR A 160 -43.68 -69.01 -58.33
C TYR A 160 -43.15 -68.56 -56.96
N SER A 161 -43.50 -69.28 -55.90
CA SER A 161 -42.97 -69.11 -54.52
C SER A 161 -41.52 -69.61 -54.46
N GLU A 162 -40.62 -69.15 -53.58
CA GLU A 162 -40.54 -69.57 -52.16
C GLU A 162 -39.51 -68.74 -51.34
N ASP A 163 -39.57 -68.94 -50.02
CA ASP A 163 -38.53 -68.75 -48.99
C ASP A 163 -37.83 -67.40 -48.74
N ARG A 164 -38.21 -66.80 -47.60
CA ARG A 164 -37.43 -65.78 -46.88
C ARG A 164 -36.67 -66.44 -45.71
N PRO A 165 -35.34 -66.32 -45.61
CA PRO A 165 -34.62 -66.65 -44.38
C PRO A 165 -34.84 -65.55 -43.31
N PRO A 166 -34.85 -65.90 -42.01
CA PRO A 166 -35.18 -64.95 -40.94
C PRO A 166 -34.03 -63.98 -40.63
N ARG A 167 -34.29 -62.67 -40.72
CA ARG A 167 -33.41 -61.62 -40.16
C ARG A 167 -33.37 -61.73 -38.63
N SER A 168 -32.31 -62.32 -38.09
CA SER A 168 -32.11 -62.49 -36.64
C SER A 168 -30.80 -61.90 -36.11
N SER A 169 -30.83 -61.45 -34.85
CA SER A 169 -29.69 -61.25 -33.94
C SER A 169 -28.63 -60.16 -34.21
N SER A 170 -28.39 -59.66 -35.44
CA SER A 170 -27.31 -58.68 -35.67
C SER A 170 -27.58 -57.28 -35.09
N ASN A 171 -28.72 -56.67 -35.41
CA ASN A 171 -28.96 -55.25 -35.09
C ASN A 171 -29.22 -54.99 -33.60
N ARG A 172 -29.77 -55.96 -32.85
CA ARG A 172 -29.93 -55.84 -31.39
C ARG A 172 -28.57 -55.80 -30.68
N LYS A 173 -27.62 -56.63 -31.10
CA LYS A 173 -26.26 -56.63 -30.54
C LYS A 173 -25.53 -55.30 -30.82
N LYS A 174 -25.68 -54.76 -32.03
CA LYS A 174 -25.14 -53.43 -32.39
C LYS A 174 -25.76 -52.30 -31.54
N LEU A 175 -27.09 -52.32 -31.34
CA LEU A 175 -27.78 -51.34 -30.49
C LEU A 175 -27.30 -51.39 -29.04
N TRP A 176 -27.17 -52.60 -28.46
CA TRP A 176 -26.61 -52.77 -27.12
C TRP A 176 -25.16 -52.30 -27.02
N LEU A 177 -24.33 -52.51 -28.05
CA LEU A 177 -22.96 -52.01 -28.10
C LEU A 177 -22.93 -50.46 -28.11
N CYS A 178 -23.79 -49.82 -28.90
CA CYS A 178 -23.90 -48.35 -28.94
C CYS A 178 -24.39 -47.76 -27.61
N LEU A 179 -25.38 -48.39 -26.97
CA LEU A 179 -25.86 -47.98 -25.64
C LEU A 179 -24.80 -48.15 -24.56
N PHE A 180 -24.03 -49.26 -24.60
CA PHE A 180 -22.91 -49.48 -23.69
C PHE A 180 -21.80 -48.46 -23.88
N LEU A 181 -21.44 -48.12 -25.12
CA LEU A 181 -20.45 -47.08 -25.42
C LEU A 181 -20.92 -45.68 -24.99
N LEU A 182 -22.21 -45.34 -25.17
CA LEU A 182 -22.78 -44.08 -24.67
C LEU A 182 -22.74 -44.01 -23.13
N LEU A 183 -23.10 -45.10 -22.45
CA LEU A 183 -23.01 -45.18 -20.99
C LEU A 183 -21.56 -45.03 -20.50
N LEU A 184 -20.61 -45.69 -21.18
CA LEU A 184 -19.18 -45.59 -20.87
C LEU A 184 -18.67 -44.16 -21.03
N LEU A 185 -19.03 -43.47 -22.13
CA LEU A 185 -18.67 -42.07 -22.35
C LEU A 185 -19.30 -41.13 -21.32
N LEU A 186 -20.53 -41.39 -20.88
CA LEU A 186 -21.18 -40.65 -19.80
C LEU A 186 -20.46 -40.85 -18.46
N LEU A 187 -20.08 -42.10 -18.14
CA LEU A 187 -19.33 -42.42 -16.92
C LEU A 187 -17.92 -41.82 -16.93
N ILE A 188 -17.23 -41.83 -18.07
CA ILE A 188 -15.94 -41.15 -18.25
C ILE A 188 -16.11 -39.63 -18.10
N GLY A 189 -17.12 -39.03 -18.75
CA GLY A 189 -17.42 -37.61 -18.63
C GLY A 189 -17.74 -37.18 -17.20
N LEU A 190 -18.45 -38.03 -16.44
CA LEU A 190 -18.78 -37.79 -15.04
C LEU A 190 -17.56 -38.00 -14.12
N ALA A 191 -16.71 -39.00 -14.39
CA ALA A 191 -15.45 -39.20 -13.68
C ALA A 191 -14.44 -38.07 -13.93
N VAL A 192 -14.34 -37.57 -15.17
CA VAL A 192 -13.51 -36.40 -15.50
C VAL A 192 -14.11 -35.12 -14.92
N GLY A 193 -15.43 -34.93 -14.98
CA GLY A 193 -16.11 -33.79 -14.38
C GLY A 193 -15.94 -33.71 -12.86
N LEU A 194 -16.05 -34.85 -12.16
CA LEU A 194 -15.75 -34.95 -10.73
C LEU A 194 -14.25 -34.80 -10.44
N GLY A 195 -13.37 -35.40 -11.24
CA GLY A 195 -11.92 -35.28 -11.10
C GLY A 195 -11.44 -33.83 -11.21
N VAL A 196 -11.89 -33.11 -12.24
CA VAL A 196 -11.59 -31.68 -12.44
C VAL A 196 -12.26 -30.81 -11.37
N GLY A 197 -13.49 -31.15 -10.95
CA GLY A 197 -14.20 -30.47 -9.87
C GLY A 197 -13.54 -30.60 -8.49
N LEU A 198 -12.88 -31.74 -8.22
CA LEU A 198 -12.15 -32.01 -6.99
C LEU A 198 -10.70 -31.50 -7.01
N THR A 199 -10.12 -31.24 -8.18
CA THR A 199 -8.87 -30.47 -8.31
C THR A 199 -9.06 -28.96 -8.18
N LYS A 200 -10.06 -28.51 -7.41
CA LYS A 200 -10.06 -27.14 -6.88
C LYS A 200 -8.79 -26.95 -6.07
N SER A 201 -7.85 -26.22 -6.67
CA SER A 201 -6.55 -25.88 -6.13
C SER A 201 -6.63 -25.62 -4.63
N LYS A 202 -5.88 -26.38 -3.83
CA LYS A 202 -5.63 -26.04 -2.42
C LYS A 202 -4.91 -24.70 -2.42
N SER A 203 -5.66 -23.60 -2.30
CA SER A 203 -5.08 -22.27 -2.14
C SER A 203 -4.11 -22.33 -0.97
N LYS A 204 -2.82 -22.15 -1.23
CA LYS A 204 -1.83 -22.02 -0.17
C LYS A 204 -2.32 -20.90 0.74
N SER A 205 -2.67 -21.23 1.98
CA SER A 205 -3.15 -20.27 2.96
C SER A 205 -2.13 -19.15 3.12
N PHE A 206 -2.56 -17.89 3.03
CA PHE A 206 -1.68 -16.77 3.31
C PHE A 206 -1.05 -16.91 4.69
N LYS A 207 0.29 -17.02 4.73
CA LYS A 207 1.05 -17.17 5.97
C LYS A 207 1.40 -15.78 6.49
N TYR A 208 0.55 -15.25 7.36
CA TYR A 208 0.89 -14.10 8.21
C TYR A 208 1.74 -14.57 9.39
N VAL A 209 2.82 -13.86 9.70
CA VAL A 209 3.64 -14.10 10.90
C VAL A 209 3.70 -12.78 11.68
N PRO A 210 3.03 -12.68 12.84
CA PRO A 210 3.07 -11.45 13.65
C PRO A 210 4.48 -11.16 14.15
N SER A 211 4.95 -9.92 14.00
CA SER A 211 6.16 -9.43 14.66
C SER A 211 5.84 -8.87 16.05
N THR A 212 6.75 -9.11 16.99
CA THR A 212 6.72 -8.61 18.37
C THR A 212 7.75 -7.51 18.62
N ALA A 213 8.43 -7.00 17.59
CA ALA A 213 9.40 -5.93 17.74
C ALA A 213 8.69 -4.62 18.15
N SER A 214 9.18 -3.97 19.20
CA SER A 214 8.65 -2.71 19.71
C SER A 214 9.78 -1.79 20.16
N VAL A 215 9.52 -0.48 20.16
CA VAL A 215 10.51 0.53 20.54
C VAL A 215 10.85 0.39 22.02
N THR A 216 12.15 0.38 22.32
CA THR A 216 12.75 0.25 23.65
C THR A 216 13.53 1.49 24.08
N ASN A 217 13.98 2.33 23.15
CA ASN A 217 14.76 3.54 23.45
C ASN A 217 13.88 4.64 24.09
N ALA A 218 14.15 4.96 25.36
CA ALA A 218 13.45 5.99 26.14
C ALA A 218 13.44 7.39 25.48
N THR A 219 14.43 7.70 24.65
CA THR A 219 14.51 8.98 23.91
C THR A 219 13.41 9.07 22.85
N ALA A 220 13.03 7.95 22.22
CA ALA A 220 11.91 7.91 21.26
C ALA A 220 10.57 8.25 21.91
N PHE A 221 10.35 7.80 23.15
CA PHE A 221 9.17 8.18 23.94
C PHE A 221 9.20 9.66 24.34
N THR A 222 10.39 10.18 24.68
CA THR A 222 10.57 11.58 25.09
C THR A 222 10.42 12.56 23.92
N SER A 223 10.83 12.17 22.71
CA SER A 223 10.61 12.95 21.49
C SER A 223 9.17 12.85 20.95
N GLY A 224 8.37 11.91 21.46
CA GLY A 224 7.01 11.61 21.00
C GLY A 224 6.97 10.79 19.70
N ALA A 225 8.08 10.19 19.29
CA ALA A 225 8.15 9.29 18.14
C ALA A 225 7.66 7.87 18.49
N ALA A 226 7.69 7.52 19.78
CA ALA A 226 7.08 6.34 20.35
C ALA A 226 6.13 6.72 21.50
N THR A 227 5.16 5.88 21.82
CA THR A 227 4.13 6.17 22.82
C THR A 227 3.57 4.91 23.49
N HIS A 228 3.19 5.04 24.76
CA HIS A 228 2.40 4.04 25.49
C HIS A 228 0.90 4.40 25.56
N ARG A 229 0.48 5.49 24.91
CA ARG A 229 -0.96 5.84 24.78
C ARG A 229 -1.65 4.82 23.87
N ASP A 230 -2.95 4.63 24.07
CA ASP A 230 -3.73 3.78 23.17
C ASP A 230 -3.85 4.47 21.80
N PRO A 231 -3.39 3.89 20.68
CA PRO A 231 -3.50 4.51 19.36
C PRO A 231 -4.95 4.64 18.86
N GLU A 232 -5.93 4.06 19.56
CA GLU A 232 -7.34 4.36 19.34
C GLU A 232 -7.75 5.76 19.85
N ASP A 233 -6.92 6.45 20.65
CA ASP A 233 -7.04 7.91 20.85
C ASP A 233 -6.54 8.63 19.59
N VAL A 234 -7.47 8.84 18.65
CA VAL A 234 -7.18 9.46 17.36
C VAL A 234 -7.26 10.99 17.37
N ASN A 235 -7.50 11.62 18.52
CA ASN A 235 -7.57 13.08 18.67
C ASN A 235 -6.29 13.65 19.31
N ASP A 236 -5.18 12.91 19.16
CA ASP A 236 -3.91 13.03 19.87
C ASP A 236 -2.98 14.17 19.38
N GLY A 237 -3.49 15.37 19.12
CA GLY A 237 -2.62 16.46 18.62
C GLY A 237 -3.27 17.83 18.63
N ILE A 238 -2.69 18.77 17.90
CA ILE A 238 -3.15 20.17 17.86
C ILE A 238 -4.32 20.41 16.87
N GLY A 239 -5.11 19.38 16.57
CA GLY A 239 -6.15 19.42 15.55
C GLY A 239 -5.61 19.14 14.14
N ALA A 240 -6.02 19.94 13.14
CA ALA A 240 -5.76 19.67 11.72
C ALA A 240 -4.55 20.39 11.11
N GLY A 241 -3.89 21.29 11.84
CA GLY A 241 -2.72 22.01 11.33
C GLY A 241 -3.07 22.97 10.20
N SER A 242 -2.23 23.06 9.16
CA SER A 242 -2.49 23.89 7.99
C SER A 242 -1.79 23.32 6.75
N ASP A 243 -2.51 23.24 5.62
CA ASP A 243 -1.95 22.80 4.35
C ASP A 243 -0.98 23.85 3.79
N THR A 244 0.26 23.79 4.27
CA THR A 244 1.35 24.69 3.98
C THR A 244 2.64 23.90 3.99
N TYR A 245 3.62 24.30 3.17
CA TYR A 245 4.94 23.68 3.16
C TYR A 245 5.99 24.62 3.76
N THR A 246 6.77 24.09 4.70
CA THR A 246 7.98 24.71 5.28
C THR A 246 9.17 23.81 4.94
N TYR A 247 10.19 24.33 4.24
CA TYR A 247 11.39 23.53 4.01
C TYR A 247 12.21 23.47 5.31
N TYR A 248 12.35 22.26 5.85
CA TYR A 248 13.17 21.97 7.03
C TYR A 248 14.51 21.36 6.61
N SER A 249 15.61 21.83 7.19
CA SER A 249 16.97 21.39 6.86
C SER A 249 17.90 21.52 8.06
N GLY A 250 18.97 20.71 8.10
CA GLY A 250 19.88 20.62 9.24
C GLY A 250 19.68 19.33 10.03
N ASP A 251 20.16 19.32 11.27
CA ASP A 251 19.95 18.19 12.19
C ASP A 251 18.52 18.12 12.74
N ALA A 252 18.22 17.07 13.50
CA ALA A 252 16.90 16.78 14.06
C ALA A 252 16.28 17.92 14.93
N SER A 253 17.09 18.84 15.47
CA SER A 253 16.60 19.99 16.25
C SER A 253 15.92 21.06 15.39
N GLN A 254 16.16 21.07 14.08
CA GLN A 254 15.59 22.05 13.12
C GLN A 254 14.19 21.67 12.64
N PHE A 255 13.66 20.52 13.08
CA PHE A 255 12.36 19.96 12.69
C PHE A 255 11.32 20.12 13.81
N PRO A 256 10.02 20.18 13.51
CA PRO A 256 8.99 20.52 14.49
C PRO A 256 8.81 19.41 15.54
N PRO A 257 8.79 19.74 16.86
CA PRO A 257 8.58 18.74 17.90
C PRO A 257 7.17 18.15 17.86
N SER A 258 6.97 16.99 18.47
CA SER A 258 5.68 16.28 18.52
C SER A 258 4.50 17.08 19.10
N SER A 259 4.78 18.10 19.92
CA SER A 259 3.79 19.08 20.38
C SER A 259 3.23 20.00 19.27
N LYS A 260 3.75 19.91 18.05
CA LYS A 260 3.24 20.59 16.84
C LYS A 260 2.51 19.66 15.88
N TRP A 261 2.47 18.35 16.15
CA TRP A 261 1.87 17.41 15.23
C TRP A 261 0.34 17.48 15.28
N VAL A 262 -0.27 17.27 14.12
CA VAL A 262 -1.73 17.15 13.98
C VAL A 262 -2.22 15.90 14.71
N SER A 263 -3.52 15.83 14.98
CA SER A 263 -4.14 14.59 15.45
C SER A 263 -4.18 13.54 14.34
N PHE A 264 -4.10 12.25 14.69
CA PHE A 264 -4.21 11.17 13.71
C PHE A 264 -5.50 11.26 12.89
N ASN A 265 -6.64 11.57 13.52
CA ASN A 265 -7.90 11.66 12.81
C ASN A 265 -7.88 12.80 11.77
N SER A 266 -7.40 13.99 12.14
CA SER A 266 -7.28 15.08 11.16
C SER A 266 -6.28 14.75 10.05
N MET A 267 -5.15 14.12 10.37
CA MET A 267 -4.16 13.70 9.37
C MET A 267 -4.75 12.71 8.37
N TRP A 268 -5.51 11.73 8.87
CA TRP A 268 -6.19 10.73 8.05
C TRP A 268 -7.28 11.36 7.18
N ASP A 269 -8.17 12.15 7.77
CA ASP A 269 -9.31 12.73 7.06
C ASP A 269 -8.85 13.72 5.97
N SER A 270 -7.86 14.56 6.25
CA SER A 270 -7.28 15.49 5.27
C SER A 270 -6.54 14.78 4.12
N ASN A 271 -6.02 13.57 4.34
CA ASN A 271 -5.35 12.75 3.32
C ASN A 271 -6.25 11.68 2.69
N TYR A 272 -7.52 11.56 3.08
CA TYR A 272 -8.38 10.45 2.65
C TYR A 272 -8.54 10.37 1.12
N ASP A 273 -8.71 11.51 0.45
CA ASP A 273 -8.80 11.59 -1.01
C ASP A 273 -7.52 11.08 -1.70
N THR A 274 -6.35 11.40 -1.13
CA THR A 274 -5.05 10.94 -1.61
C THR A 274 -4.95 9.43 -1.46
N ILE A 275 -5.25 8.91 -0.26
CA ILE A 275 -5.21 7.47 0.05
C ILE A 275 -6.22 6.68 -0.81
N ALA A 276 -7.40 7.23 -1.08
CA ALA A 276 -8.41 6.59 -1.92
C ALA A 276 -7.96 6.46 -3.39
N ASN A 277 -7.42 7.54 -3.97
CA ASN A 277 -7.30 7.70 -5.42
C ASN A 277 -5.85 7.68 -5.96
N SER A 278 -4.85 7.55 -5.09
CA SER A 278 -3.43 7.60 -5.50
C SER A 278 -3.04 6.53 -6.50
N CYS A 279 -3.61 5.32 -6.40
CA CYS A 279 -3.26 4.23 -7.33
C CYS A 279 -3.50 4.61 -8.80
N LYS A 280 -4.67 5.16 -9.15
CA LYS A 280 -4.94 5.56 -10.52
C LYS A 280 -4.23 6.85 -10.90
N TYR A 281 -4.08 7.81 -9.98
CA TYR A 281 -3.34 9.05 -10.25
C TYR A 281 -1.85 8.79 -10.56
N LEU A 282 -1.25 7.79 -9.90
CA LEU A 282 0.12 7.33 -10.15
C LEU A 282 0.24 6.35 -11.34
N GLY A 283 -0.86 6.01 -12.02
CA GLY A 283 -0.86 5.16 -13.22
C GLY A 283 -0.88 3.64 -12.95
N TYR A 284 -1.15 3.21 -11.71
CA TYR A 284 -1.24 1.80 -11.33
C TYR A 284 -2.65 1.22 -11.59
N LYS A 285 -3.04 0.22 -10.79
CA LYS A 285 -4.31 -0.51 -10.90
C LYS A 285 -5.48 0.33 -10.38
N LYS A 286 -6.61 -0.32 -10.10
CA LYS A 286 -7.80 0.31 -9.50
C LYS A 286 -7.44 1.12 -8.25
N ASP A 287 -8.21 2.17 -8.03
CA ASP A 287 -8.21 2.93 -6.77
C ASP A 287 -8.59 2.07 -5.57
N ASN A 288 -8.17 2.51 -4.39
CA ASN A 288 -8.49 1.84 -3.14
C ASN A 288 -10.01 1.89 -2.90
N THR A 289 -10.59 0.77 -2.49
CA THR A 289 -11.98 0.75 -2.04
C THR A 289 -12.08 1.29 -0.62
N ALA A 290 -13.28 1.68 -0.17
CA ALA A 290 -13.51 2.02 1.23
C ALA A 290 -13.12 0.89 2.21
N SER A 291 -13.21 -0.39 1.79
CA SER A 291 -12.70 -1.54 2.54
C SER A 291 -11.18 -1.51 2.67
N ILE A 292 -10.47 -1.23 1.58
CA ILE A 292 -9.01 -1.11 1.57
C ILE A 292 -8.58 0.06 2.47
N ASN A 293 -9.19 1.24 2.35
CA ASN A 293 -8.88 2.39 3.21
C ASN A 293 -9.12 2.07 4.70
N ALA A 294 -10.24 1.41 5.04
CA ALA A 294 -10.51 0.97 6.41
C ALA A 294 -9.50 -0.07 6.92
N ASN A 295 -9.06 -1.01 6.06
CA ASN A 295 -8.04 -1.99 6.40
C ASN A 295 -6.65 -1.33 6.57
N ILE A 296 -6.31 -0.28 5.82
CA ILE A 296 -5.08 0.50 6.01
C ILE A 296 -5.13 1.21 7.38
N ARG A 297 -6.21 1.95 7.69
CA ARG A 297 -6.36 2.61 9.00
C ARG A 297 -6.25 1.62 10.16
N ALA A 298 -6.92 0.46 10.05
CA ALA A 298 -6.86 -0.59 11.05
C ALA A 298 -5.47 -1.21 11.21
N ALA A 299 -4.74 -1.42 10.10
CA ALA A 299 -3.37 -1.92 10.14
C ALA A 299 -2.40 -0.94 10.80
N ILE A 300 -2.59 0.38 10.60
CA ILE A 300 -1.81 1.42 11.27
C ILE A 300 -2.03 1.35 12.79
N GLN A 301 -3.28 1.34 13.27
CA GLN A 301 -3.54 1.27 14.72
C GLN A 301 -3.02 -0.02 15.35
N ASP A 302 -3.26 -1.16 14.70
CA ASP A 302 -2.80 -2.47 15.17
C ASP A 302 -1.27 -2.54 15.28
N ARG A 303 -0.54 -2.01 14.29
CA ARG A 303 0.93 -1.97 14.32
C ARG A 303 1.49 -0.88 15.22
N ALA A 304 0.85 0.28 15.36
CA ALA A 304 1.19 1.26 16.39
C ALA A 304 1.11 0.64 17.79
N LYS A 305 0.01 -0.07 18.08
CA LYS A 305 -0.22 -0.74 19.37
C LYS A 305 0.82 -1.82 19.66
N ALA A 306 1.19 -2.61 18.65
CA ALA A 306 2.15 -3.70 18.79
C ALA A 306 3.61 -3.22 18.88
N SER A 307 3.95 -2.12 18.20
CA SER A 307 5.33 -1.64 18.08
C SER A 307 5.68 -0.45 18.98
N LEU A 308 4.67 0.21 19.56
CA LEU A 308 4.78 1.47 20.29
C LEU A 308 5.22 2.67 19.42
N VAL A 309 5.30 2.52 18.09
CA VAL A 309 5.56 3.63 17.16
C VAL A 309 4.32 4.52 17.04
N ASP A 310 4.50 5.84 17.05
CA ASP A 310 3.39 6.79 16.90
C ASP A 310 2.65 6.60 15.56
N HIS A 311 1.33 6.41 15.61
CA HIS A 311 0.51 6.11 14.44
C HIS A 311 0.51 7.22 13.36
N ARG A 312 0.77 8.48 13.72
CA ARG A 312 0.90 9.58 12.77
C ARG A 312 2.20 9.49 11.99
N PHE A 313 3.27 9.01 12.63
CA PHE A 313 4.52 8.73 11.95
C PHE A 313 4.38 7.56 10.97
N ILE A 314 3.68 6.48 11.36
CA ILE A 314 3.37 5.37 10.43
C ILE A 314 2.58 5.89 9.22
N LEU A 315 1.57 6.73 9.43
CA LEU A 315 0.79 7.34 8.35
C LEU A 315 1.65 8.29 7.48
N ALA A 316 2.53 9.10 8.08
CA ALA A 316 3.45 9.97 7.34
C ALA A 316 4.34 9.18 6.38
N ILE A 317 4.86 8.03 6.81
CA ILE A 317 5.70 7.14 5.99
C ILE A 317 4.86 6.48 4.89
N ILE A 318 3.64 5.97 5.17
CA ILE A 318 2.75 5.41 4.13
C ILE A 318 2.44 6.46 3.04
N LEU A 319 2.21 7.72 3.44
CA LEU A 319 1.97 8.82 2.51
C LEU A 319 3.21 9.22 1.71
N GLN A 320 4.41 9.12 2.30
CA GLN A 320 5.68 9.38 1.63
C GLN A 320 6.05 8.27 0.63
N GLU A 321 5.85 7.01 1.00
CA GLU A 321 6.30 5.84 0.22
C GLU A 321 5.31 5.44 -0.88
N SER A 322 4.00 5.55 -0.62
CA SER A 322 2.98 5.04 -1.56
C SER A 322 1.79 5.96 -1.80
N HIS A 323 1.70 7.11 -1.11
CA HIS A 323 0.48 7.92 -1.08
C HIS A 323 -0.76 7.09 -0.65
N GLY A 324 -0.55 6.00 0.10
CA GLY A 324 -1.58 5.02 0.48
C GLY A 324 -1.96 3.98 -0.59
N CYS A 325 -1.34 3.97 -1.77
CA CYS A 325 -1.70 3.01 -2.82
C CYS A 325 -1.22 1.59 -2.51
N VAL A 326 -2.15 0.63 -2.33
CA VAL A 326 -1.79 -0.79 -2.11
C VAL A 326 -1.25 -1.47 -3.38
N HIS A 327 -1.47 -0.88 -4.54
CA HIS A 327 -1.09 -1.42 -5.85
C HIS A 327 0.17 -0.78 -6.44
N ILE A 328 0.90 0.02 -5.66
CA ILE A 328 2.17 0.60 -6.07
C ILE A 328 3.18 -0.50 -6.43
N ASP A 329 3.92 -0.31 -7.52
CA ASP A 329 5.04 -1.18 -7.84
C ASP A 329 6.16 -1.01 -6.80
N ALA A 330 7.03 -2.01 -6.69
CA ALA A 330 8.18 -1.90 -5.80
C ALA A 330 9.27 -1.01 -6.40
N THR A 331 9.83 -0.14 -5.57
CA THR A 331 11.14 0.46 -5.81
C THR A 331 12.25 -0.59 -5.70
N THR A 332 13.44 -0.24 -6.20
CA THR A 332 14.64 -1.07 -6.11
C THR A 332 15.76 -0.23 -5.52
N SER A 333 16.41 -0.72 -4.45
CA SER A 333 17.57 -0.06 -3.86
C SER A 333 18.76 0.00 -4.82
N GLN A 334 19.77 0.84 -4.53
CA GLN A 334 21.03 0.83 -5.29
C GLN A 334 21.74 -0.53 -5.26
N SER A 335 21.52 -1.33 -4.21
CA SER A 335 22.02 -2.71 -4.07
C SER A 335 21.16 -3.77 -4.77
N GLY A 336 20.11 -3.39 -5.50
CA GLY A 336 19.26 -4.30 -6.26
C GLY A 336 18.14 -4.97 -5.44
N VAL A 337 17.91 -4.56 -4.20
CA VAL A 337 16.85 -5.15 -3.35
C VAL A 337 15.50 -4.54 -3.70
N LYS A 338 14.48 -5.39 -3.85
CA LYS A 338 13.10 -5.00 -4.12
C LYS A 338 12.41 -4.55 -2.83
N ASN A 339 11.73 -3.41 -2.91
CA ASN A 339 11.12 -2.71 -1.78
C ASN A 339 9.60 -2.53 -2.03
N PRO A 340 8.75 -3.57 -1.86
CA PRO A 340 7.32 -3.50 -2.20
C PRO A 340 6.42 -2.91 -1.11
N GLY A 341 5.17 -2.65 -1.49
CA GLY A 341 4.06 -2.44 -0.57
C GLY A 341 3.86 -0.99 -0.11
N LEU A 342 2.92 -0.81 0.82
CA LEU A 342 2.47 0.51 1.31
C LEU A 342 3.58 1.39 1.91
N MET A 343 4.61 0.76 2.47
CA MET A 343 5.75 1.42 3.10
C MET A 343 7.07 1.14 2.37
N GLN A 344 7.01 0.57 1.14
CA GLN A 344 8.17 0.22 0.31
C GLN A 344 9.26 -0.52 1.12
N SER A 345 8.86 -1.53 1.88
CA SER A 345 9.69 -2.15 2.91
C SER A 345 10.73 -3.07 2.29
N HIS A 346 11.95 -3.08 2.85
CA HIS A 346 13.07 -3.87 2.31
C HIS A 346 12.77 -5.37 2.28
N SER A 347 12.64 -5.93 1.06
CA SER A 347 12.15 -7.30 0.82
C SER A 347 10.81 -7.63 1.51
N GLY A 348 9.92 -6.64 1.62
CA GLY A 348 8.58 -6.80 2.20
C GLY A 348 7.59 -7.55 1.32
N HIS A 349 6.32 -7.49 1.70
CA HIS A 349 5.21 -8.14 1.00
C HIS A 349 4.47 -7.20 0.04
N GLU A 350 3.82 -7.80 -0.96
CA GLU A 350 2.90 -7.11 -1.87
C GLU A 350 1.44 -7.32 -1.48
N PHE A 351 0.56 -6.44 -1.97
CA PHE A 351 -0.87 -6.59 -1.80
C PHE A 351 -1.42 -7.85 -2.47
N ASN A 352 -2.20 -8.62 -1.70
CA ASN A 352 -2.83 -9.86 -2.15
C ASN A 352 -4.36 -9.70 -2.11
N ALA A 353 -5.00 -9.57 -3.27
CA ALA A 353 -6.44 -9.33 -3.35
C ALA A 353 -7.30 -10.46 -2.75
N GLN A 354 -6.80 -11.70 -2.72
CA GLN A 354 -7.49 -12.84 -2.10
C GLN A 354 -7.40 -12.82 -0.56
N HIS A 355 -6.46 -12.04 -0.02
CA HIS A 355 -6.19 -11.91 1.42
C HIS A 355 -6.04 -10.43 1.81
N GLU A 356 -6.90 -9.56 1.24
CA GLU A 356 -6.83 -8.09 1.28
C GLU A 356 -6.35 -7.55 2.64
N ARG A 357 -7.15 -7.76 3.70
CA ARG A 357 -6.86 -7.31 5.07
C ARG A 357 -5.51 -7.80 5.60
N MET A 358 -5.19 -9.08 5.42
CA MET A 358 -3.96 -9.66 6.00
C MET A 358 -2.71 -9.24 5.23
N SER A 359 -2.80 -9.03 3.92
CA SER A 359 -1.69 -8.47 3.14
C SER A 359 -1.46 -6.98 3.44
N ILE A 360 -2.53 -6.19 3.66
CA ILE A 360 -2.39 -4.81 4.13
C ILE A 360 -1.73 -4.77 5.51
N LEU A 361 -2.16 -5.62 6.44
CA LEU A 361 -1.54 -5.72 7.76
C LEU A 361 -0.06 -6.11 7.67
N GLN A 362 0.30 -7.09 6.83
CA GLN A 362 1.70 -7.48 6.62
C GLN A 362 2.52 -6.34 5.99
N MET A 363 2.01 -5.61 4.99
CA MET A 363 2.73 -4.46 4.39
C MET A 363 3.04 -3.37 5.41
N VAL A 364 2.11 -3.07 6.34
CA VAL A 364 2.37 -2.10 7.43
C VAL A 364 3.31 -2.70 8.47
N GLN A 365 3.18 -3.99 8.80
CA GLN A 365 4.12 -4.68 9.69
C GLN A 365 5.56 -4.59 9.19
N ASP A 366 5.79 -4.89 7.90
CA ASP A 366 7.11 -4.95 7.29
C ASP A 366 7.84 -3.59 7.37
N GLY A 367 7.11 -2.48 7.21
CA GLY A 367 7.69 -1.14 7.34
C GLY A 367 7.88 -0.68 8.80
N VAL A 368 6.93 -0.99 9.67
CA VAL A 368 6.99 -0.55 11.08
C VAL A 368 8.00 -1.38 11.88
N GLN A 369 7.94 -2.71 11.76
CA GLN A 369 8.67 -3.67 12.60
C GLN A 369 9.77 -4.44 11.85
N GLY A 370 9.96 -4.18 10.55
CA GLY A 370 10.97 -4.83 9.72
C GLY A 370 10.54 -6.17 9.12
N THR A 371 11.43 -6.74 8.31
CA THR A 371 11.32 -8.06 7.67
C THR A 371 12.44 -8.98 8.15
N GLU A 372 12.50 -10.22 7.66
CA GLU A 372 13.64 -11.13 7.89
C GLU A 372 14.95 -10.63 7.21
N HIS A 373 14.88 -9.61 6.36
CA HIS A 373 16.00 -9.14 5.53
C HIS A 373 16.33 -7.66 5.70
N GLY A 374 15.45 -6.87 6.30
CA GLY A 374 15.64 -5.43 6.45
C GLY A 374 14.88 -4.84 7.63
N GLN A 375 15.33 -3.67 8.05
CA GLN A 375 14.88 -3.03 9.28
C GLN A 375 13.66 -2.13 9.05
N GLY A 376 12.88 -1.92 10.11
CA GLY A 376 11.71 -1.05 10.11
C GLY A 376 11.89 0.20 10.97
N LEU A 377 10.82 0.98 11.12
CA LEU A 377 10.78 2.19 11.95
C LEU A 377 11.21 1.93 13.40
N VAL A 378 10.87 0.77 13.98
CA VAL A 378 11.30 0.37 15.34
C VAL A 378 12.82 0.42 15.47
N ASN A 379 13.58 -0.11 14.51
CA ASN A 379 15.03 -0.12 14.55
C ASN A 379 15.61 1.31 14.47
N GLY A 380 15.09 2.13 13.56
CA GLY A 380 15.53 3.53 13.44
C GLY A 380 15.26 4.35 14.70
N LEU A 381 14.11 4.12 15.35
CA LEU A 381 13.77 4.77 16.63
C LEU A 381 14.62 4.25 17.78
N ASP A 382 14.96 2.97 17.81
CA ASP A 382 15.86 2.41 18.83
C ASP A 382 17.31 2.90 18.66
N TYR A 383 17.79 3.09 17.43
CA TYR A 383 19.12 3.66 17.19
C TYR A 383 19.23 5.16 17.48
N PHE A 384 18.23 5.97 17.10
CA PHE A 384 18.37 7.43 17.09
C PHE A 384 17.46 8.19 18.06
N GLY A 385 16.42 7.55 18.61
CA GLY A 385 15.51 8.18 19.58
C GLY A 385 14.68 9.35 19.05
N ASN A 386 14.74 9.66 17.75
CA ASN A 386 14.11 10.82 17.13
C ASN A 386 13.44 10.44 15.82
N VAL A 387 12.22 10.94 15.59
CA VAL A 387 11.40 10.63 14.41
C VAL A 387 12.06 11.00 13.09
N TYR A 388 12.78 12.12 13.03
CA TYR A 388 13.37 12.66 11.80
C TYR A 388 14.67 11.94 11.45
N SER A 389 15.47 11.62 12.47
CA SER A 389 16.62 10.72 12.33
C SER A 389 16.19 9.32 11.87
N ALA A 390 15.11 8.78 12.44
CA ALA A 390 14.55 7.49 12.02
C ALA A 390 13.96 7.55 10.60
N ALA A 391 13.32 8.65 10.19
CA ALA A 391 12.83 8.86 8.84
C ALA A 391 13.97 8.90 7.81
N ARG A 392 15.06 9.63 8.10
CA ARG A 392 16.28 9.60 7.26
C ARG A 392 16.83 8.19 7.18
N TYR A 393 16.97 7.50 8.32
CA TYR A 393 17.44 6.13 8.38
C TYR A 393 16.58 5.17 7.55
N TYR A 394 15.25 5.29 7.60
CA TYR A 394 14.34 4.48 6.79
C TYR A 394 14.53 4.71 5.28
N ASN A 395 14.75 5.96 4.86
CA ASN A 395 14.92 6.31 3.45
C ASN A 395 16.29 5.91 2.86
N SER A 396 17.40 6.12 3.60
CA SER A 396 18.77 5.91 3.09
C SER A 396 19.53 4.74 3.71
N GLY A 397 19.03 4.12 4.79
CA GLY A 397 19.74 3.08 5.55
C GLY A 397 20.89 3.61 6.43
N TYR A 398 21.13 4.93 6.46
CA TYR A 398 22.11 5.60 7.32
C TYR A 398 21.79 7.09 7.46
N ILE A 399 22.40 7.73 8.46
CA ILE A 399 22.41 9.19 8.63
C ILE A 399 23.77 9.75 8.17
N PRO A 400 23.81 10.85 7.40
CA PRO A 400 25.04 11.54 7.02
C PRO A 400 25.93 11.90 8.21
N GLN A 401 27.26 11.85 8.01
CA GLN A 401 28.24 12.15 9.07
C GLN A 401 28.14 13.61 9.60
N SER A 402 27.61 14.53 8.78
CA SER A 402 27.30 15.91 9.17
C SER A 402 26.15 16.03 10.17
N GLY A 403 25.36 14.97 10.36
CA GLY A 403 24.08 15.00 11.08
C GLY A 403 22.94 15.68 10.30
N ASN A 404 23.21 16.23 9.11
CA ASN A 404 22.22 16.98 8.34
C ASN A 404 21.21 16.04 7.65
N LEU A 405 19.96 16.10 8.08
CA LEU A 405 18.90 15.21 7.62
C LEU A 405 18.32 15.62 6.25
N SER A 406 18.62 16.82 5.72
CA SER A 406 18.26 17.22 4.35
C SER A 406 19.31 16.83 3.31
N GLU A 407 20.45 16.25 3.70
CA GLU A 407 21.36 15.64 2.74
C GLU A 407 20.74 14.35 2.17
N LYS A 408 20.93 14.15 0.86
CA LYS A 408 20.29 13.07 0.09
C LYS A 408 20.61 11.67 0.60
N ALA A 409 21.80 11.46 1.17
CA ALA A 409 22.26 10.17 1.69
C ALA A 409 22.09 8.99 0.67
N GLY A 410 22.25 9.26 -0.62
CA GLY A 410 22.02 8.27 -1.69
C GLY A 410 20.54 7.96 -2.02
N ALA A 411 19.59 8.62 -1.36
CA ALA A 411 18.15 8.42 -1.51
C ALA A 411 17.42 9.73 -1.91
N THR A 412 16.43 10.19 -1.14
CA THR A 412 15.57 11.34 -1.44
C THR A 412 15.94 12.52 -0.52
N ALA A 413 16.27 13.68 -1.08
CA ALA A 413 16.73 14.83 -0.27
C ALA A 413 15.61 15.41 0.60
N CYS A 414 14.43 15.62 0.01
CA CYS A 414 13.28 16.24 0.65
C CYS A 414 12.58 15.37 1.70
N TYR A 415 12.85 14.06 1.72
CA TYR A 415 12.13 13.04 2.49
C TYR A 415 11.78 13.44 3.94
N VAL A 416 12.76 13.93 4.70
CA VAL A 416 12.59 14.26 6.13
C VAL A 416 11.79 15.55 6.30
N SER A 417 11.98 16.53 5.41
CA SER A 417 11.16 17.74 5.36
C SER A 417 9.71 17.37 4.99
N ASP A 418 9.51 16.51 3.99
CA ASP A 418 8.18 16.07 3.57
C ASP A 418 7.45 15.29 4.67
N VAL A 419 8.15 14.43 5.42
CA VAL A 419 7.61 13.75 6.62
C VAL A 419 7.23 14.77 7.71
N ALA A 420 8.10 15.75 7.99
CA ALA A 420 7.80 16.81 8.96
C ALA A 420 6.59 17.65 8.60
N ASN A 421 6.43 17.99 7.31
CA ASN A 421 5.27 18.73 6.81
C ASN A 421 3.98 17.90 6.90
N ARG A 422 4.01 16.60 6.57
CA ARG A 422 2.83 15.73 6.74
C ARG A 422 2.40 15.63 8.20
N LEU A 423 3.37 15.50 9.12
CA LEU A 423 3.10 15.51 10.57
C LEU A 423 2.51 16.85 11.08
N THR A 424 2.67 17.96 10.36
CA THR A 424 2.12 19.28 10.73
C THR A 424 0.93 19.74 9.87
N GLY A 425 0.39 18.88 8.99
CA GLY A 425 -0.88 19.09 8.27
C GLY A 425 -0.77 19.41 6.79
N TRP A 426 0.40 19.24 6.17
CA TRP A 426 0.58 19.36 4.72
C TRP A 426 -0.12 18.23 3.94
N VAL A 427 -0.79 18.59 2.83
CA VAL A 427 -1.49 17.66 1.94
C VAL A 427 -1.31 17.99 0.46
N LYS A 428 -1.54 19.24 0.05
CA LYS A 428 -1.61 19.65 -1.38
C LYS A 428 -0.86 20.96 -1.69
N ALA A 429 -0.41 21.72 -0.69
CA ALA A 429 0.39 22.90 -0.93
C ALA A 429 1.67 22.57 -1.71
N GLU A 430 2.15 23.49 -2.55
CA GLU A 430 3.36 23.28 -3.34
C GLU A 430 4.58 23.06 -2.43
N SER A 431 5.34 21.98 -2.68
CA SER A 431 6.59 21.73 -1.96
C SER A 431 7.63 22.80 -2.32
N LYS A 432 8.29 23.34 -1.30
CA LYS A 432 9.40 24.30 -1.45
C LYS A 432 10.77 23.62 -1.44
N CYS A 433 10.79 22.30 -1.30
CA CYS A 433 12.02 21.52 -1.40
C CYS A 433 12.28 21.13 -2.86
N VAL A 434 13.53 21.21 -3.29
CA VAL A 434 13.98 20.84 -4.63
C VAL A 434 14.92 19.66 -4.50
N GLU A 435 14.58 18.55 -5.15
CA GLU A 435 15.48 17.39 -5.30
C GLU A 435 16.66 17.77 -6.20
N ASN A 436 17.79 18.09 -5.58
CA ASN A 436 19.07 18.34 -6.24
C ASN A 436 19.96 17.06 -6.30
#